data_AF-K7SRZ5-F1
#
_entry.id   AF-K7SRZ5-F1
#
_cell.length_a   1.000
_cell.length_b   1.000
_cell.length_c   1.000
_cell.angle_alpha   90.00
_cell.angle_beta   90.00
_cell.angle_gamma   90.00
#
_symmetry.space_group_name_H-M   'P 1'
#
loop_
_entity.id
_entity.type
_entity.pdbx_description
1 polymer ?
#
loop_
_entity_poly.entity_id
_entity_poly.type
_entity_poly.pdbx_seq_one_letter_code
_entity_poly.pdbx_strand_id
1 'polypeptide(L)' 'FRLLIVDSVIALFRVDFSGRGELAERQQKLAQMLSRLTKIAEEFNVAVYITNQVI' A
#
# COMPACT_ATOMS: atom_id res chain seq x y z
N PHE A 1 16.50 -12.80 -0.94
CA PHE A 1 15.05 -12.90 -0.62
C PHE A 1 14.25 -12.90 -1.92
N ARG A 2 13.09 -13.56 -1.99
CA ARG A 2 12.29 -13.71 -3.24
C ARG A 2 10.84 -13.22 -3.13
N LEU A 3 10.38 -12.91 -1.91
CA LEU A 3 9.00 -12.54 -1.61
C LEU A 3 8.98 -11.41 -0.58
N LEU A 4 8.16 -10.39 -0.83
CA LEU A 4 7.79 -9.32 0.09
C LEU A 4 6.29 -9.41 0.35
N ILE A 5 5.89 -9.43 1.62
CA ILE A 5 4.48 -9.48 2.02
C ILE A 5 4.10 -8.18 2.73
N VAL A 6 2.99 -7.57 2.32
CA VAL A 6 2.39 -6.41 2.97
C VAL A 6 0.99 -6.80 3.46
N ASP A 7 0.86 -7.00 4.77
CA ASP A 7 -0.42 -7.34 5.41
C ASP A 7 -0.75 -6.31 6.52
N SER A 8 -1.75 -5.42 6.37
CA SER A 8 -2.51 -5.10 5.14
C SER A 8 -2.16 -3.71 4.62
N VAL A 9 -2.28 -3.51 3.31
CA VAL A 9 -1.89 -2.24 2.66
C VAL A 9 -2.75 -1.06 3.09
N ILE A 10 -3.95 -1.32 3.63
CA ILE A 10 -4.91 -0.27 3.96
C ILE A 10 -5.02 0.01 5.47
N ALA A 11 -4.54 -0.89 6.33
CA ALA A 11 -4.80 -0.80 7.78
C ALA A 11 -4.31 0.53 8.38
N LEU A 12 -3.05 0.90 8.12
CA LEU A 12 -2.48 2.14 8.65
C LEU A 12 -3.08 3.39 7.99
N PHE A 13 -3.33 3.35 6.67
CA PHE A 13 -4.01 4.45 5.96
C PHE A 13 -5.43 4.70 6.48
N ARG A 14 -6.11 3.69 7.03
CA ARG A 14 -7.45 3.88 7.61
C ARG A 14 -7.40 4.54 8.99
N VAL A 15 -6.33 4.32 9.75
CA VAL A 15 -6.11 4.96 11.05
C VAL A 15 -5.72 6.43 10.86
N ASP A 16 -4.81 6.70 9.92
CA ASP A 16 -4.27 8.04 9.70
C ASP A 16 -5.25 8.96 8.93
N PHE A 17 -6.17 8.39 8.15
CA PHE A 17 -7.13 9.13 7.33
C PHE A 17 -8.55 8.61 7.58
N SER A 18 -9.23 9.22 8.54
CA SER A 18 -10.52 8.74 9.08
C SER A 18 -11.72 9.51 8.55
N GLY A 19 -11.52 10.72 8.00
CA GLY A 19 -12.59 11.60 7.49
C GLY A 19 -12.79 11.55 5.96
N ARG A 20 -13.99 11.91 5.49
CA ARG A 20 -14.26 12.08 4.05
C ARG A 20 -13.43 13.19 3.40
N GLY A 21 -13.09 14.24 4.14
CA GLY A 21 -12.25 15.35 3.66
C GLY A 21 -10.82 14.93 3.34
N GLU A 22 -10.37 13.80 3.89
CA GLU A 22 -9.01 13.29 3.76
C GLU A 22 -8.90 12.19 2.70
N LEU A 23 -10.03 11.82 2.08
CA LEU A 23 -10.09 10.72 1.12
C LEU A 23 -9.13 10.94 -0.06
N ALA A 24 -9.11 12.15 -0.62
CA ALA A 24 -8.24 12.46 -1.76
C ALA A 24 -6.75 12.31 -1.40
N GLU A 25 -6.34 12.83 -0.25
CA GLU A 25 -4.96 12.72 0.24
C GLU A 25 -4.59 11.26 0.50
N ARG A 26 -5.46 10.49 1.15
CA ARG A 26 -5.29 9.06 1.37
C ARG A 26 -5.06 8.31 0.06
N GLN A 27 -5.90 8.57 -0.96
CA GLN A 27 -5.76 7.93 -2.27
C GLN A 27 -4.43 8.28 -2.94
N GLN A 28 -3.99 9.54 -2.84
CA GLN A 28 -2.72 9.99 -3.40
C GLN A 28 -1.52 9.31 -2.72
N LYS A 29 -1.52 9.24 -1.38
CA LYS A 29 -0.45 8.59 -0.60
C LYS A 29 -0.42 7.09 -0.82
N LEU A 30 -1.58 6.43 -0.89
CA LEU A 30 -1.67 5.00 -1.20
C LEU A 30 -1.11 4.71 -2.59
N ALA A 31 -1.45 5.52 -3.60
CA ALA A 31 -0.91 5.37 -4.94
C ALA A 31 0.63 5.50 -4.97
N GLN A 32 1.19 6.45 -4.20
CA GLN A 32 2.64 6.59 -4.06
C GLN A 32 3.28 5.34 -3.43
N MET A 33 2.67 4.75 -2.41
CA MET A 33 3.15 3.50 -1.81
C MET A 33 3.13 2.34 -2.82
N LEU A 34 2.00 2.16 -3.52
CA LEU A 34 1.88 1.10 -4.52
C LEU A 34 2.91 1.24 -5.64
N SER A 35 3.15 2.47 -6.13
CA SER A 35 4.19 2.72 -7.13
C SER A 35 5.60 2.37 -6.60
N ARG A 36 5.90 2.63 -5.32
CA ARG A 36 7.17 2.22 -4.71
C ARG A 36 7.29 0.71 -4.61
N LEU A 37 6.22 0.01 -4.25
CA LEU A 37 6.20 -1.46 -4.19
C LEU A 37 6.43 -2.08 -5.57
N THR A 38 5.83 -1.53 -6.63
CA THR A 38 6.09 -1.95 -8.01
C THR A 38 7.57 -1.77 -8.38
N LYS A 39 8.17 -0.62 -8.06
CA LYS A 39 9.60 -0.38 -8.32
C LYS A 39 10.50 -1.38 -7.58
N ILE A 40 10.18 -1.69 -6.32
CA ILE A 40 10.93 -2.69 -5.55
C ILE A 40 10.81 -4.07 -6.20
N ALA A 41 9.62 -4.45 -6.66
CA ALA A 41 9.39 -5.74 -7.33
C ALA A 41 10.27 -5.87 -8.59
N GLU A 42 10.31 -4.81 -9.40
CA GLU A 42 11.08 -4.74 -10.65
C GLU A 42 12.59 -4.70 -10.40
N GLU A 43 13.05 -3.81 -9.51
CA GLU A 43 14.48 -3.58 -9.25
C GLU A 43 15.17 -4.79 -8.62
N PHE A 44 14.47 -5.48 -7.71
CA PHE A 44 15.04 -6.60 -6.95
C PHE A 44 14.57 -7.97 -7.45
N ASN A 45 13.71 -8.02 -8.48
CA ASN A 45 13.12 -9.25 -9.00
C ASN A 45 12.50 -10.12 -7.89
N VAL A 46 11.64 -9.50 -7.08
CA VAL A 46 10.92 -10.12 -5.96
C VAL A 46 9.42 -10.09 -6.19
N ALA A 47 8.72 -11.15 -5.77
CA ALA A 47 7.26 -11.13 -5.74
C ALA A 47 6.77 -10.24 -4.59
N VAL A 48 5.77 -9.40 -4.85
CA VAL A 48 5.10 -8.59 -3.81
C VAL A 48 3.67 -9.11 -3.65
N TYR A 49 3.35 -9.61 -2.45
CA TYR A 49 2.03 -10.07 -2.08
C TYR A 49 1.39 -9.10 -1.09
N ILE A 50 0.15 -8.71 -1.34
CA ILE A 50 -0.52 -7.64 -0.60
C ILE A 50 -1.91 -8.11 -0.16
N THR A 51 -2.27 -7.87 1.09
CA THR A 51 -3.65 -8.05 1.56
C THR A 51 -4.36 -6.68 1.68
N ASN A 52 -5.67 -6.69 1.48
CA ASN A 52 -6.53 -5.53 1.66
C ASN A 52 -7.75 -5.91 2.48
N GLN A 53 -7.79 -5.50 3.75
CA GLN A 53 -8.91 -5.78 4.64
C GLN A 53 -10.05 -4.78 4.40
N VAL A 54 -11.14 -5.27 3.82
CA VAL A 54 -12.39 -4.52 3.64
C VAL A 54 -13.28 -4.79 4.86
N ILE A 55 -13.62 -3.73 5.59
CA ILE A 55 -14.59 -3.72 6.71
C ILE A 55 -15.79 -2.90 6.27
#